data_AF-A0A7J3RCC5-F1
#
_entry.id   AF-A0A7J3RCC5-F1
#
_cell.length_a   1.000
_cell.length_b   1.000
_cell.length_c   1.000
_cell.angle_alpha   90.00
_cell.angle_beta   90.00
_cell.angle_gamma   90.00
#
_symmetry.space_group_name_H-M   'P 1'
#
loop_
_entity.id
_entity.type
_entity.pdbx_description
1 polymer ?
#
loop_
_entity_poly.entity_id
_entity_poly.type
_entity_poly.pdbx_seq_one_letter_code
_entity_poly.pdbx_strand_id
1 'polypeptide(L)'
;VSFGFFFSLIIFIGAQAIFEAFFPLIISIALAVAIVLIRWKFPNVVTHNLAIILGIAGISMVLGLSLRPWPEIIILLIVLSIYDFIAVFKTKFMVSLFKQLLTRGAPLAIVVPERAPALKEHIGKISAEKIREKDKKVLMLGSGDIAFPTLFAVSAQFANGLPAAIAIIAGSILGIIANHYLLTIKKLKFIPALPLIAAFSITAYLLSLGLT
;
A
#
# COMPACT_ATOMS: atom_id res chain seq x y z
N VAL A 1 1.93 -24.17 3.91
CA VAL A 1 1.17 -23.32 2.95
C VAL A 1 2.15 -22.37 2.27
N SER A 2 2.15 -22.29 0.94
CA SER A 2 3.09 -21.43 0.19
C SER A 2 2.73 -19.95 0.37
N PHE A 3 3.72 -19.07 0.53
CA PHE A 3 3.50 -17.61 0.66
C PHE A 3 2.73 -17.02 -0.53
N GLY A 4 2.90 -17.59 -1.73
CA GLY A 4 2.15 -17.20 -2.92
C GLY A 4 0.63 -17.46 -2.81
N PHE A 5 0.20 -18.41 -1.98
CA PHE A 5 -1.21 -18.69 -1.73
C PHE A 5 -1.87 -17.54 -0.97
N PHE A 6 -1.27 -17.10 0.15
CA PHE A 6 -1.79 -15.96 0.93
C PHE A 6 -1.83 -14.68 0.11
N PHE A 7 -0.78 -14.42 -0.68
CA PHE A 7 -0.76 -13.27 -1.58
C PHE A 7 -1.89 -13.32 -2.63
N SER A 8 -2.13 -14.49 -3.20
CA SER A 8 -3.22 -14.68 -4.18
C SER A 8 -4.60 -14.53 -3.53
N LEU A 9 -4.76 -14.99 -2.28
CA LEU A 9 -5.98 -14.82 -1.50
C LEU A 9 -6.28 -13.33 -1.23
N ILE A 10 -5.26 -12.55 -0.85
CA ILE A 10 -5.41 -11.10 -0.60
C ILE A 10 -5.89 -10.40 -1.87
N ILE A 11 -5.28 -10.70 -3.02
CA ILE A 11 -5.70 -10.14 -4.31
C ILE A 11 -7.12 -10.56 -4.65
N PHE A 12 -7.44 -11.84 -4.48
CA PHE A 12 -8.76 -12.37 -4.78
C PHE A 12 -9.85 -11.66 -3.96
N ILE A 13 -9.68 -11.56 -2.64
CA ILE A 13 -10.64 -10.91 -1.74
C ILE A 13 -10.80 -9.43 -2.11
N GLY A 14 -9.69 -8.71 -2.32
CA GLY A 14 -9.77 -7.28 -2.65
C GLY A 14 -10.37 -7.02 -4.03
N ALA A 15 -9.97 -7.80 -5.05
CA ALA A 15 -10.51 -7.66 -6.40
C ALA A 15 -11.99 -8.04 -6.45
N GLN A 16 -12.41 -9.11 -5.76
CA GLN A 16 -13.82 -9.49 -5.66
C GLN A 16 -14.64 -8.36 -5.03
N ALA A 17 -14.19 -7.79 -3.90
CA ALA A 17 -14.89 -6.70 -3.24
C ALA A 17 -15.13 -5.50 -4.17
N ILE A 18 -14.14 -5.14 -5.00
CA ILE A 18 -14.29 -4.07 -5.99
C ILE A 18 -15.29 -4.45 -7.08
N PHE A 19 -15.16 -5.65 -7.66
CA PHE A 19 -16.03 -6.06 -8.77
C PHE A 19 -17.48 -6.24 -8.34
N GLU A 20 -17.73 -6.65 -7.10
CA GLU A 20 -19.07 -6.78 -6.53
C GLU A 20 -19.84 -5.45 -6.47
N ALA A 21 -19.13 -4.31 -6.45
CA ALA A 21 -19.76 -3.00 -6.56
C ALA A 21 -20.34 -2.71 -7.96
N PHE A 22 -19.89 -3.41 -9.01
CA PHE A 22 -20.28 -3.15 -10.40
C PHE A 22 -20.98 -4.33 -11.07
N PHE A 23 -20.74 -5.56 -10.62
CA PHE A 23 -21.19 -6.78 -11.26
C PHE A 23 -21.84 -7.76 -10.26
N PRO A 24 -22.76 -8.63 -10.74
CA PRO A 24 -23.29 -9.73 -9.94
C PRO A 24 -22.18 -10.68 -9.44
N LEU A 25 -22.43 -11.30 -8.29
CA LEU A 25 -21.47 -12.16 -7.56
C LEU A 25 -20.69 -13.14 -8.46
N ILE A 26 -21.38 -13.84 -9.37
CA ILE A 26 -20.78 -14.86 -10.24
C ILE A 26 -19.74 -14.24 -11.18
N ILE A 27 -20.05 -13.07 -11.75
CA ILE A 27 -19.15 -12.34 -12.66
C ILE A 27 -17.98 -11.77 -11.86
N SER A 28 -18.24 -11.23 -10.67
CA SER A 28 -17.20 -10.67 -9.78
C SER A 28 -16.18 -11.73 -9.34
N ILE A 29 -16.65 -12.93 -8.98
CA ILE A 29 -15.78 -14.07 -8.68
C ILE A 29 -14.96 -14.46 -9.91
N ALA A 30 -15.58 -14.57 -11.09
CA ALA A 30 -14.88 -14.94 -12.32
C ALA A 30 -13.77 -13.92 -12.68
N LEU A 31 -14.04 -12.62 -12.54
CA LEU A 31 -13.07 -11.56 -12.77
C LEU A 31 -11.93 -11.57 -11.72
N ALA A 32 -12.24 -11.78 -10.45
CA ALA A 32 -11.24 -11.89 -9.39
C ALA A 32 -10.30 -13.09 -9.62
N VAL A 33 -10.85 -14.25 -10.01
CA VAL A 33 -10.06 -15.42 -10.41
C VAL A 33 -9.21 -15.10 -11.63
N ALA A 34 -9.76 -14.44 -12.65
CA ALA A 34 -9.02 -14.07 -13.85
C ALA A 34 -7.80 -13.20 -13.52
N ILE A 35 -7.92 -12.24 -12.60
CA ILE A 35 -6.79 -11.39 -12.17
C ILE A 35 -5.69 -12.21 -11.49
N VAL A 36 -6.08 -13.12 -10.59
CA VAL A 36 -5.11 -14.01 -9.93
C VAL A 36 -4.38 -14.88 -10.95
N LEU A 37 -5.11 -15.43 -11.93
CA LEU A 37 -4.53 -16.24 -13.01
C LEU A 37 -3.60 -15.42 -13.91
N ILE A 38 -3.98 -14.20 -14.29
CA ILE A 38 -3.14 -13.29 -15.08
C ILE A 38 -1.84 -12.99 -14.33
N ARG A 39 -1.92 -12.68 -13.04
CA ARG A 39 -0.75 -12.44 -12.19
C ARG A 39 0.15 -13.65 -12.06
N TRP A 40 -0.41 -14.87 -12.06
CA TRP A 40 0.38 -16.09 -11.99
C TRP A 40 1.05 -16.42 -13.33
N LYS A 41 0.35 -16.22 -14.45
CA LYS A 41 0.86 -16.47 -15.80
C LYS A 41 1.89 -15.43 -16.25
N PHE A 42 1.70 -14.16 -15.87
CA PHE A 42 2.57 -13.05 -16.22
C PHE A 42 3.04 -12.33 -14.96
N PRO A 43 4.07 -12.82 -14.24
CA PRO A 43 4.63 -12.18 -13.04
C PRO A 43 5.54 -10.98 -13.38
N ASN A 44 5.00 -10.00 -14.11
CA ASN A 44 5.65 -8.74 -14.45
C ASN A 44 5.34 -7.67 -13.39
N VAL A 45 6.08 -6.55 -13.39
CA VAL A 45 5.81 -5.45 -12.44
C VAL A 45 4.42 -4.86 -12.61
N VAL A 46 3.93 -4.69 -13.85
CA VAL A 46 2.60 -4.12 -14.11
C VAL A 46 1.49 -4.98 -13.49
N THR A 47 1.50 -6.28 -13.75
CA THR A 47 0.46 -7.20 -13.24
C THR A 47 0.55 -7.34 -11.73
N HIS A 48 1.76 -7.31 -11.17
CA HIS A 48 1.98 -7.30 -9.73
C HIS A 48 1.42 -6.03 -9.07
N ASN A 49 1.78 -4.86 -9.59
CA ASN A 49 1.29 -3.58 -9.06
C ASN A 49 -0.23 -3.45 -9.21
N LEU A 50 -0.79 -3.83 -10.36
CA LEU A 50 -2.23 -3.79 -10.59
C LEU A 50 -2.97 -4.69 -9.59
N ALA A 51 -2.46 -5.90 -9.37
CA ALA A 51 -3.05 -6.83 -8.41
C ALA A 51 -2.97 -6.30 -6.97
N ILE A 52 -1.85 -5.68 -6.57
CA ILE A 52 -1.73 -5.04 -5.26
C ILE A 52 -2.66 -3.84 -5.12
N ILE A 53 -2.77 -2.99 -6.15
CA ILE A 53 -3.65 -1.82 -6.13
C ILE A 53 -5.11 -2.26 -5.92
N LEU A 54 -5.56 -3.30 -6.63
CA LEU A 54 -6.89 -3.86 -6.45
C LEU A 54 -7.08 -4.51 -5.08
N GLY A 55 -6.07 -5.23 -4.59
CA GLY A 55 -6.05 -5.79 -3.24
C GLY A 55 -6.24 -4.70 -2.18
N ILE A 56 -5.43 -3.66 -2.24
CA ILE A 56 -5.47 -2.52 -1.32
C ILE A 56 -6.80 -1.79 -1.42
N ALA A 57 -7.24 -1.44 -2.64
CA ALA A 57 -8.48 -0.69 -2.83
C ALA A 57 -9.70 -1.45 -2.27
N GLY A 58 -9.78 -2.77 -2.49
CA GLY A 58 -10.88 -3.57 -1.94
C GLY A 58 -10.84 -3.67 -0.42
N ILE A 59 -9.68 -3.92 0.17
CA ILE A 59 -9.51 -4.00 1.63
C ILE A 59 -9.79 -2.64 2.29
N SER A 60 -9.24 -1.56 1.72
CA SER A 60 -9.47 -0.19 2.19
C SER A 60 -10.93 0.21 2.06
N MET A 61 -11.64 -0.25 1.03
CA MET A 61 -13.08 -0.03 0.89
C MET A 61 -13.85 -0.72 2.03
N VAL A 62 -13.66 -2.03 2.22
CA VAL A 62 -14.40 -2.81 3.24
C VAL A 62 -14.13 -2.28 4.65
N LEU A 63 -12.86 -2.04 4.99
CA LEU A 63 -12.48 -1.55 6.31
C LEU A 63 -12.80 -0.07 6.51
N GLY A 64 -12.64 0.75 5.47
CA GLY A 64 -12.93 2.19 5.53
C GLY A 64 -14.42 2.48 5.71
N LEU A 65 -15.30 1.64 5.14
CA LEU A 65 -16.74 1.70 5.38
C LEU A 65 -17.15 1.23 6.78
N SER A 66 -16.35 0.35 7.39
CA SER A 66 -16.66 -0.27 8.68
C SER A 66 -16.17 0.54 9.89
N LEU A 67 -15.16 1.38 9.69
CA LEU A 67 -14.51 2.17 10.74
C LEU A 67 -14.85 3.65 10.57
N ARG A 68 -14.94 4.41 11.66
CA ARG A 68 -15.15 5.86 11.59
C ARG A 68 -13.80 6.58 11.52
N PRO A 69 -13.72 7.76 10.89
CA PRO A 69 -12.46 8.49 10.74
C PRO A 69 -11.89 8.91 12.10
N TRP A 70 -12.76 9.38 12.98
CA TRP A 70 -12.47 9.73 14.35
C TRP A 70 -13.47 9.03 15.29
N PRO A 71 -13.00 8.33 16.34
CA PRO A 71 -11.61 8.17 16.78
C PRO A 71 -10.84 6.96 16.21
N GLU A 72 -11.51 5.98 15.59
CA GLU A 72 -10.97 4.63 15.36
C GLU A 72 -9.75 4.63 14.44
N ILE A 73 -9.84 5.26 13.26
CA ILE A 73 -8.75 5.24 12.27
C ILE A 73 -7.56 6.10 12.72
N ILE A 74 -7.81 7.24 13.37
CA ILE A 74 -6.74 8.10 13.86
C ILE A 74 -5.93 7.40 14.97
N ILE A 75 -6.60 6.72 15.91
CA ILE A 75 -5.91 5.91 16.93
C ILE A 75 -5.12 4.78 16.27
N LEU A 76 -5.72 4.07 15.32
CA LEU A 76 -5.05 3.01 14.56
C LEU A 76 -3.76 3.52 13.87
N LEU A 77 -3.85 4.67 13.19
CA LEU A 77 -2.70 5.31 12.53
C LEU A 77 -1.60 5.70 13.52
N ILE A 78 -1.96 6.24 14.68
CA ILE A 78 -0.99 6.62 15.72
C ILE A 78 -0.29 5.37 16.28
N VAL A 79 -1.04 4.33 16.64
CA VAL A 79 -0.49 3.08 17.18
C VAL A 79 0.44 2.41 16.16
N LEU A 80 0.01 2.33 14.89
CA LEU A 80 0.84 1.76 13.82
C LEU A 80 2.08 2.60 13.52
N SER A 81 1.98 3.92 13.61
CA SER A 81 3.14 4.82 13.44
C SER A 81 4.18 4.59 14.54
N ILE A 82 3.75 4.44 15.79
CA ILE A 82 4.66 4.12 16.91
C ILE A 82 5.28 2.74 16.69
N TYR A 83 4.47 1.75 16.30
CA TYR A 83 4.97 0.42 15.97
C TYR A 83 6.03 0.45 14.86
N ASP A 84 5.77 1.14 13.75
CA ASP A 84 6.67 1.24 12.60
C ASP A 84 7.99 1.89 12.98
N PHE A 85 7.94 2.99 13.75
CA PHE A 85 9.14 3.65 14.26
C PHE A 85 10.02 2.70 15.10
N ILE A 86 9.41 1.94 16.02
CA ILE A 86 10.13 0.96 16.85
C ILE A 86 10.63 -0.20 15.99
N ALA A 87 9.82 -0.68 15.04
CA ALA A 87 10.13 -1.81 14.19
C ALA A 87 11.30 -1.54 13.24
N VAL A 88 11.43 -0.31 12.75
CA VAL A 88 12.52 0.11 11.86
C VAL A 88 13.80 0.37 12.65
N PHE A 89 13.76 1.17 13.72
CA PHE A 89 14.97 1.61 14.41
C PHE A 89 15.49 0.60 15.44
N LYS A 90 14.59 -0.07 16.18
CA LYS A 90 14.99 -0.91 17.32
C LYS A 90 15.13 -2.38 16.91
N THR A 91 14.10 -2.96 16.29
CA THR A 91 14.06 -4.42 16.04
C THR A 91 14.60 -4.82 14.68
N LYS A 92 14.57 -3.90 13.68
CA LYS A 92 14.85 -4.19 12.26
C LYS A 92 14.01 -5.35 11.70
N PHE A 93 12.91 -5.69 12.39
CA PHE A 93 12.05 -6.80 12.03
C PHE A 93 11.40 -6.56 10.66
N MET A 94 10.91 -5.33 10.43
CA MET A 94 10.28 -4.93 9.17
C MET A 94 11.24 -5.08 7.98
N VAL A 95 12.52 -4.77 8.17
CA VAL A 95 13.56 -4.90 7.13
C VAL A 95 13.84 -6.38 6.81
N SER A 96 13.90 -7.22 7.83
CA SER A 96 14.08 -8.68 7.66
C SER A 96 12.89 -9.30 6.93
N LEU A 97 11.67 -8.99 7.38
CA LEU A 97 10.43 -9.44 6.75
C LEU A 97 10.41 -9.03 5.27
N PHE A 98 10.72 -7.77 4.96
CA PHE A 98 10.73 -7.28 3.59
C PHE A 98 11.73 -8.04 2.69
N LYS A 99 12.95 -8.32 3.17
CA LYS A 99 13.93 -9.14 2.43
C LYS A 99 13.43 -10.56 2.18
N GLN A 100 12.74 -11.17 3.14
CA GLN A 100 12.17 -12.50 2.95
C GLN A 100 11.08 -12.49 1.87
N LEU A 101 10.20 -11.48 1.88
CA LEU A 101 9.15 -11.30 0.87
C LEU A 101 9.72 -11.14 -0.55
N LEU A 102 10.79 -10.34 -0.68
CA LEU A 102 11.49 -10.16 -1.96
C LEU A 102 12.10 -11.48 -2.46
N THR A 103 12.71 -12.26 -1.57
CA THR A 103 13.34 -13.54 -1.92
C THR A 103 12.31 -14.57 -2.40
N ARG A 104 11.06 -14.44 -1.93
CA ARG A 104 9.92 -15.30 -2.31
C ARG A 104 9.19 -14.82 -3.58
N GLY A 105 9.63 -13.72 -4.20
CA GLY A 105 9.06 -13.20 -5.45
C GLY A 105 7.62 -12.67 -5.29
N ALA A 106 7.23 -12.28 -4.08
CA ALA A 106 5.92 -11.70 -3.80
C ALA A 106 6.07 -10.53 -2.81
N PRO A 107 6.74 -9.43 -3.23
CA PRO A 107 6.83 -8.25 -2.39
C PRO A 107 5.44 -7.68 -2.14
N LEU A 108 5.05 -7.54 -0.87
CA LEU A 108 3.84 -6.81 -0.46
C LEU A 108 4.06 -5.29 -0.56
N ALA A 109 4.50 -4.84 -1.73
CA ALA A 109 4.89 -3.48 -2.01
C ALA A 109 4.62 -3.15 -3.48
N ILE A 110 4.25 -1.89 -3.73
CA ILE A 110 4.18 -1.33 -5.07
C ILE A 110 5.60 -1.03 -5.51
N VAL A 111 5.96 -1.52 -6.70
CA VAL A 111 7.30 -1.36 -7.28
C VAL A 111 7.25 -0.28 -8.35
N VAL A 112 7.94 0.83 -8.12
CA VAL A 112 8.05 1.93 -9.08
C VAL A 112 9.48 1.94 -9.63
N PRO A 113 9.71 1.40 -10.85
CA PRO A 113 11.03 1.46 -11.48
C PRO A 113 11.30 2.86 -12.03
N GLU A 114 12.56 3.33 -11.96
CA GLU A 114 12.98 4.60 -12.57
C GLU A 114 13.01 4.53 -14.12
N ARG A 115 13.01 3.32 -14.69
CA ARG A 115 13.00 3.09 -16.14
C ARG A 115 11.71 2.42 -16.60
N ALA A 116 11.00 3.03 -17.56
CA ALA A 116 9.76 2.49 -18.11
C ALA A 116 9.87 1.06 -18.68
N PRO A 117 10.97 0.64 -19.34
CA PRO A 117 11.14 -0.75 -19.78
C PRO A 117 11.10 -1.77 -18.65
N ALA A 118 11.57 -1.40 -17.45
CA ALA A 118 11.60 -2.28 -16.29
C ALA A 118 10.20 -2.61 -15.74
N LEU A 119 9.14 -1.92 -16.18
CA LEU A 119 7.76 -2.29 -15.87
C LEU A 119 7.36 -3.66 -16.46
N LYS A 120 7.96 -4.03 -17.59
CA LYS A 120 7.69 -5.32 -18.25
C LYS A 120 8.58 -6.45 -17.72
N GLU A 121 9.54 -6.14 -16.87
CA GLU A 121 10.45 -7.14 -16.32
C GLU A 121 9.79 -8.00 -15.25
N HIS A 122 10.38 -9.18 -15.07
CA HIS A 122 9.91 -10.17 -14.11
C HIS A 122 10.14 -9.69 -12.67
N ILE A 123 9.10 -9.72 -11.84
CA ILE A 123 9.13 -9.18 -10.47
C ILE A 123 10.25 -9.80 -9.62
N GLY A 124 10.54 -11.09 -9.82
CA GLY A 124 11.63 -11.79 -9.13
C GLY A 124 13.03 -11.27 -9.47
N LYS A 125 13.27 -10.81 -10.71
CA LYS A 125 14.57 -10.24 -11.11
C LYS A 125 14.81 -8.90 -10.42
N ILE A 126 13.83 -8.02 -10.47
CA ILE A 126 13.89 -6.71 -9.78
C ILE A 126 14.01 -6.89 -8.26
N SER A 127 13.27 -7.87 -7.70
CA SER A 127 13.37 -8.19 -6.28
C SER A 127 14.78 -8.67 -5.91
N ALA A 128 15.42 -9.49 -6.74
CA ALA A 128 16.79 -9.96 -6.53
C ALA A 128 17.84 -8.85 -6.68
N GLU A 129 17.65 -7.93 -7.63
CA GLU A 129 18.52 -6.75 -7.81
C GLU A 129 18.43 -5.77 -6.64
N LYS A 130 17.22 -5.58 -6.11
CA LYS A 130 17.00 -4.79 -4.89
C LYS A 130 17.65 -5.44 -3.66
N ILE A 131 17.58 -6.77 -3.53
CA ILE A 131 18.28 -7.52 -2.46
C ILE A 131 19.80 -7.37 -2.57
N ARG A 132 20.34 -7.46 -3.79
CA ARG A 132 21.79 -7.35 -4.07
C ARG A 132 22.32 -5.93 -3.94
N GLU A 133 21.45 -4.95 -3.62
CA GLU A 133 21.75 -3.52 -3.53
C GLU A 133 22.46 -2.98 -4.80
N LYS A 134 22.37 -3.70 -5.92
CA LYS A 134 23.05 -3.36 -7.19
C LYS A 134 22.33 -2.26 -7.93
N ASP A 135 21.01 -2.14 -7.74
CA ASP A 135 20.22 -1.09 -8.36
C ASP A 135 19.58 -0.18 -7.32
N LYS A 136 20.17 1.01 -7.13
CA LYS A 136 19.68 2.05 -6.21
C LYS A 136 18.38 2.71 -6.71
N LYS A 137 17.91 2.37 -7.91
CA LYS A 137 16.93 3.13 -8.70
C LYS A 137 15.52 2.53 -8.76
N VAL A 138 15.23 1.53 -7.92
CA VAL A 138 13.88 0.96 -7.82
C VAL A 138 13.27 1.38 -6.49
N LEU A 139 12.22 2.20 -6.53
CA LEU A 139 11.46 2.56 -5.34
C LEU A 139 10.45 1.45 -5.05
N MET A 140 10.43 0.96 -3.82
CA MET A 140 9.42 0.01 -3.35
C MET A 140 8.71 0.61 -2.16
N LEU A 141 7.42 0.84 -2.31
CA LEU A 141 6.54 1.42 -1.28
C LEU A 141 5.72 0.29 -0.65
N GLY A 142 5.70 0.21 0.68
CA GLY A 142 4.93 -0.81 1.38
C GLY A 142 3.46 -0.70 1.03
N SER A 143 2.79 -1.84 0.80
CA SER A 143 1.34 -1.86 0.55
C SER A 143 0.56 -1.24 1.72
N GLY A 144 1.02 -1.43 2.96
CA GLY A 144 0.44 -0.80 4.15
C GLY A 144 0.52 0.73 4.13
N ASP A 145 1.63 1.29 3.67
CA ASP A 145 1.86 2.75 3.59
C ASP A 145 0.84 3.45 2.68
N ILE A 146 0.25 2.71 1.74
CA ILE A 146 -0.78 3.17 0.80
C ILE A 146 -2.18 2.75 1.29
N ALA A 147 -2.29 1.57 1.92
CA ALA A 147 -3.56 1.06 2.42
C ALA A 147 -4.16 1.91 3.55
N PHE A 148 -3.36 2.33 4.53
CA PHE A 148 -3.92 3.07 5.67
C PHE A 148 -4.45 4.47 5.30
N PRO A 149 -3.76 5.29 4.47
CA PRO A 149 -4.31 6.57 4.03
C PRO A 149 -5.53 6.42 3.12
N THR A 150 -5.56 5.39 2.27
CA THR A 150 -6.73 5.13 1.41
C THR A 150 -7.92 4.67 2.23
N LEU A 151 -7.73 3.81 3.21
CA LEU A 151 -8.75 3.41 4.19
C LEU A 151 -9.30 4.63 4.94
N PHE A 152 -8.41 5.54 5.35
CA PHE A 152 -8.82 6.77 6.03
C PHE A 152 -9.62 7.70 5.12
N ALA A 153 -9.20 7.86 3.87
CA ALA A 153 -9.91 8.67 2.88
C ALA A 153 -11.30 8.10 2.55
N VAL A 154 -11.42 6.76 2.42
CA VAL A 154 -12.73 6.10 2.24
C VAL A 154 -13.61 6.41 3.44
N SER A 155 -13.15 6.19 4.67
CA SER A 155 -13.97 6.47 5.85
C SER A 155 -14.41 7.94 5.92
N ALA A 156 -13.50 8.88 5.67
CA ALA A 156 -13.77 10.30 5.71
C ALA A 156 -14.74 10.75 4.60
N GLN A 157 -14.71 10.12 3.42
CA GLN A 157 -15.68 10.36 2.35
C GLN A 157 -17.11 10.18 2.85
N PHE A 158 -17.37 9.10 3.60
CA PHE A 158 -18.71 8.77 4.06
C PHE A 158 -19.14 9.59 5.28
N ALA A 159 -18.19 9.97 6.14
CA ALA A 159 -18.50 10.73 7.36
C ALA A 159 -18.55 12.25 7.15
N ASN A 160 -17.67 12.80 6.31
CA ASN A 160 -17.43 14.24 6.19
C ASN A 160 -17.49 14.75 4.73
N GLY A 161 -17.64 13.84 3.77
CA GLY A 161 -17.77 14.17 2.35
C GLY A 161 -16.45 14.20 1.58
N LEU A 162 -16.57 14.53 0.29
CA LEU A 162 -15.48 14.50 -0.68
C LEU A 162 -14.29 15.43 -0.37
N PRO A 163 -14.48 16.65 0.16
CA PRO A 163 -13.36 17.52 0.50
C PRO A 163 -12.40 16.88 1.51
N ALA A 164 -12.94 16.17 2.51
CA ALA A 164 -12.13 15.51 3.54
C ALA A 164 -11.31 14.35 2.96
N ALA A 165 -11.91 13.53 2.10
CA ALA A 165 -11.20 12.44 1.43
C ALA A 165 -10.06 12.96 0.54
N ILE A 166 -10.32 14.01 -0.25
CA ILE A 166 -9.30 14.64 -1.12
C ILE A 166 -8.16 15.23 -0.28
N ALA A 167 -8.49 15.92 0.82
CA ALA A 167 -7.49 16.49 1.72
C ALA A 167 -6.58 15.40 2.30
N ILE A 168 -7.14 14.28 2.78
CA ILE A 168 -6.37 13.14 3.28
C ILE A 168 -5.43 12.59 2.21
N ILE A 169 -5.91 12.35 0.99
CA ILE A 169 -5.08 11.84 -0.09
C ILE A 169 -3.95 12.82 -0.44
N ALA A 170 -4.24 14.11 -0.55
CA ALA A 170 -3.24 15.14 -0.77
C ALA A 170 -2.18 15.17 0.35
N GLY A 171 -2.62 15.11 1.61
CA GLY A 171 -1.73 15.00 2.78
C GLY A 171 -0.85 13.74 2.72
N SER A 172 -1.42 12.59 2.37
CA SER A 172 -0.68 11.33 2.25
C SER A 172 0.42 11.40 1.18
N ILE A 173 0.14 12.04 0.05
CA ILE A 173 1.12 12.25 -1.03
C ILE A 173 2.26 13.15 -0.54
N LEU A 174 1.94 14.23 0.17
CA LEU A 174 2.96 15.09 0.81
C LEU A 174 3.80 14.31 1.81
N GLY A 175 3.20 13.41 2.59
CA GLY A 175 3.91 12.52 3.51
C GLY A 175 4.87 11.56 2.79
N ILE A 176 4.46 10.97 1.66
CA ILE A 176 5.33 10.13 0.82
C ILE A 176 6.50 10.93 0.25
N ILE A 177 6.23 12.15 -0.25
CA ILE A 177 7.28 13.05 -0.77
C ILE A 177 8.28 13.41 0.34
N ALA A 178 7.77 13.78 1.53
CA ALA A 178 8.61 14.12 2.66
C ALA A 178 9.45 12.93 3.14
N ASN A 179 8.91 11.71 3.10
CA ASN A 179 9.67 10.49 3.39
C ASN A 179 10.80 10.27 2.37
N HIS A 180 10.51 10.44 1.08
CA HIS A 180 11.50 10.31 0.03
C HIS A 180 12.62 11.35 0.15
N TYR A 181 12.26 12.58 0.51
CA TYR A 181 13.22 13.65 0.79
C TYR A 181 14.11 13.32 2.00
N LEU A 182 13.52 12.81 3.09
CA LEU A 182 14.25 12.42 4.29
C LEU A 182 15.19 11.23 4.03
N LEU A 183 14.76 10.23 3.24
CA LEU A 183 15.59 9.11 2.78
C LEU A 183 16.85 9.61 2.07
N THR A 184 16.69 10.63 1.22
CA THR A 184 17.76 11.19 0.39
C THR A 184 18.75 11.99 1.24
N ILE A 185 18.27 12.83 2.16
CA ILE A 185 19.15 13.66 3.02
C ILE A 185 19.89 12.84 4.05
N LYS A 186 19.17 11.99 4.78
CA LYS A 186 19.76 11.19 5.87
C LYS A 186 20.55 9.99 5.34
N LYS A 187 20.54 9.75 4.01
CA LYS A 187 21.16 8.60 3.34
C LYS A 187 20.76 7.27 4.01
N LEU A 188 19.54 7.21 4.55
CA LEU A 188 19.03 6.03 5.24
C LEU A 188 18.53 5.03 4.20
N LYS A 189 18.76 3.74 4.47
CA LYS A 189 18.30 2.64 3.60
C LYS A 189 16.81 2.34 3.76
N PHE A 190 16.30 2.55 4.98
CA PHE A 190 14.91 2.34 5.37
C PHE A 190 14.51 3.44 6.35
N ILE A 191 13.31 3.97 6.21
CA ILE A 191 12.70 4.95 7.11
C ILE A 191 11.29 4.44 7.43
N PRO A 192 10.82 4.58 8.67
CA PRO A 192 9.43 4.30 8.98
C PRO A 192 8.56 5.27 8.18
N ALA A 193 7.82 4.76 7.21
CA ALA A 193 7.07 5.58 6.28
C ALA A 193 5.75 6.03 6.89
N LEU A 194 5.11 5.16 7.69
CA LEU A 194 3.79 5.41 8.26
C LEU A 194 3.72 6.66 9.15
N PRO A 195 4.68 6.97 10.06
CA PRO A 195 4.58 8.14 10.92
C PRO A 195 4.38 9.45 10.18
N LEU A 196 5.14 9.65 9.10
CA LEU A 196 5.07 10.89 8.34
C LEU A 196 3.80 10.95 7.51
N ILE A 197 3.44 9.85 6.85
CA ILE A 197 2.21 9.74 6.07
C ILE A 197 0.98 9.96 6.96
N ALA A 198 0.95 9.33 8.14
CA ALA A 198 -0.12 9.49 9.12
C ALA A 198 -0.20 10.93 9.61
N ALA A 199 0.92 11.56 9.99
CA ALA A 199 0.94 12.94 10.47
C ALA A 199 0.35 13.92 9.44
N PHE A 200 0.78 13.84 8.17
CA PHE A 200 0.24 14.70 7.11
C PHE A 200 -1.23 14.38 6.80
N SER A 201 -1.61 13.10 6.76
CA SER A 201 -3.00 12.69 6.49
C SER A 201 -3.97 13.17 7.58
N ILE A 202 -3.60 13.01 8.86
CA ILE A 202 -4.39 13.45 10.01
C ILE A 202 -4.51 14.98 10.03
N THR A 203 -3.39 15.68 9.80
CA THR A 203 -3.41 17.16 9.76
C THR A 203 -4.31 17.67 8.64
N ALA A 204 -4.22 17.07 7.44
CA ALA A 204 -5.07 17.44 6.31
C ALA A 204 -6.56 17.16 6.57
N TYR A 205 -6.88 16.04 7.23
CA TYR A 205 -8.25 15.76 7.67
C TYR A 205 -8.76 16.82 8.66
N LEU A 206 -7.99 17.15 9.70
CA LEU A 206 -8.39 18.15 10.68
C LEU A 206 -8.60 19.54 10.06
N LEU A 207 -7.75 19.92 9.10
CA LEU A 207 -7.93 21.17 8.34
C LEU A 207 -9.20 21.12 7.50
N SER A 208 -9.49 19.99 6.86
CA SER A 208 -10.71 19.84 6.03
C SER A 208 -11.99 19.98 6.84
N LEU A 209 -12.01 19.55 8.11
CA LEU A 209 -13.15 19.72 9.01
C LEU A 209 -13.44 21.18 9.34
N GLY A 210 -12.43 22.06 9.30
CA GLY A 210 -12.63 23.50 9.50
C GLY A 210 -13.15 24.23 8.27
N LEU A 211 -13.14 23.58 7.10
CA LEU A 211 -13.58 24.12 5.82
C LEU A 211 -15.00 23.67 5.42
N THR A 212 -15.52 22.61 6.05
CA THR A 212 -16.86 22.01 5.81
C THR A 212 -17.83 22.37 6.91
#